data_AF-V2Y475-F1
#
_entry.id   AF-V2Y475-F1
#
_cell.length_a   1.000
_cell.length_b   1.000
_cell.length_c   1.000
_cell.angle_alpha   90.00
_cell.angle_beta   90.00
_cell.angle_gamma   90.00
#
_symmetry.space_group_name_H-M   'P 1'
#
loop_
_entity.id
_entity.type
_entity.pdbx_description
1 polymer ?
#
loop_
_entity_poly.entity_id
_entity_poly.type
_entity_poly.pdbx_seq_one_letter_code
_entity_poly.pdbx_strand_id
1 'polypeptide(L)'
;MSLSVSEEEQAIFTIVGNSIIWTATGGATESGLWAVYLVLFSSSIYRSRGIRNPADVALFAVSITLFVSSAALWAMALTSMLAVMKGLLNYPTLSLEDRIIKLNEEIMCLWVPEKALFLVTMITGDTVVIRSYVPCLSDLNVHRHLTAAGNASISEDSQTKSCGLTVHVAQLDGGIQREVQSPSMRVSAVQLYSEFLTCVPAFVFGGALIGYCLARSLLMDPVTMRALTPPGEFFWFNMRLYRINYILHIYLTILGGIFVGVQFLPMIRRKYILLHRLNGYFVIITLVIGNIGGAIVARRSFGGEINAQSAYYILGIMTIVPLLIGFFFARRNTKLHRKWMLRAVVYFATVISGKLIILAANRIITNIDSFYSLWRCDEILFVLRSVEQLVGQYPQCSTSGDPSFHVAVHASLNGGELGYASASRVTHGMALWVAALIHVVGVEAYLRYSEKANYERHNFALEPQDFDPVKDEFHFRH
;
A
#
# COMPACT_ATOMS: atom_id res chain seq x y z
N MET A 1 25.35 8.33 -46.73
CA MET A 1 24.01 7.70 -46.65
C MET A 1 23.53 7.89 -45.22
N SER A 2 22.76 8.95 -44.95
CA SER A 2 22.19 9.17 -43.61
C SER A 2 21.01 8.21 -43.44
N LEU A 3 21.20 7.14 -42.66
CA LEU A 3 20.09 6.31 -42.21
C LEU A 3 19.16 7.18 -41.38
N SER A 4 18.04 7.60 -41.97
CA SER A 4 16.96 8.26 -41.25
C SER A 4 16.30 7.23 -40.34
N VAL A 5 16.49 7.36 -39.03
CA VAL A 5 15.78 6.58 -38.02
C VAL A 5 14.29 6.85 -38.17
N SER A 6 13.48 5.80 -38.19
CA SER A 6 12.01 5.94 -38.32
C SER A 6 11.40 6.61 -37.08
N GLU A 7 10.21 7.23 -37.23
CA GLU A 7 9.50 7.84 -36.10
C GLU A 7 9.19 6.83 -34.98
N GLU A 8 8.93 5.58 -35.35
CA GLU A 8 8.67 4.49 -34.41
C GLU A 8 9.92 4.11 -33.60
N GLU A 9 11.07 3.99 -34.26
CA GLU A 9 12.35 3.76 -33.57
C GLU A 9 12.71 4.94 -32.65
N GLN A 10 12.45 6.18 -33.06
CA GLN A 10 12.65 7.35 -32.19
C GLN A 10 11.75 7.32 -30.95
N ALA A 11 10.48 6.91 -31.10
CA ALA A 11 9.57 6.75 -29.97
C ALA A 11 10.08 5.67 -29.00
N ILE A 12 10.56 4.54 -29.54
CA ILE A 12 11.15 3.45 -28.76
C ILE A 12 12.38 3.92 -28.00
N PHE A 13 13.33 4.60 -28.66
CA PHE A 13 14.53 5.12 -27.99
C PHE A 13 14.20 6.13 -26.91
N THR A 14 13.15 6.95 -27.11
CA THR A 14 12.68 7.91 -26.11
C THR A 14 12.10 7.19 -24.89
N ILE A 15 11.30 6.14 -25.08
CA ILE A 15 10.75 5.32 -23.99
C ILE A 15 11.87 4.65 -23.20
N VAL A 16 12.81 4.00 -23.89
CA VAL A 16 13.95 3.31 -23.26
C VAL A 16 14.86 4.31 -22.53
N GLY A 17 15.20 5.43 -23.17
CA GLY A 17 16.03 6.49 -22.59
C GLY A 17 15.38 7.08 -21.34
N ASN A 18 14.09 7.40 -21.41
CA ASN A 18 13.34 7.86 -20.24
C ASN A 18 13.34 6.81 -19.14
N SER A 19 13.11 5.54 -19.46
CA SER A 19 13.14 4.46 -18.46
C SER A 19 14.50 4.38 -17.75
N ILE A 20 15.61 4.44 -18.49
CA ILE A 20 16.97 4.42 -17.92
C ILE A 20 17.18 5.62 -17.00
N ILE A 21 16.79 6.82 -17.43
CA ILE A 21 16.91 8.05 -16.63
C ILE A 21 16.10 7.91 -15.34
N TRP A 22 14.82 7.51 -15.42
CA TRP A 22 13.98 7.33 -14.24
C TRP A 22 14.52 6.28 -13.26
N THR A 23 15.01 5.14 -13.77
CA THR A 23 15.63 4.11 -12.93
C THR A 23 16.92 4.61 -12.27
N ALA A 24 17.78 5.31 -13.01
CA ALA A 24 19.02 5.87 -12.48
C ALA A 24 18.77 6.97 -11.43
N THR A 25 17.85 7.90 -11.72
CA THR A 25 17.45 8.96 -10.79
C THR A 25 16.77 8.38 -9.55
N GLY A 26 15.89 7.39 -9.72
CA GLY A 26 15.24 6.68 -8.61
C GLY A 26 16.27 6.01 -7.71
N GLY A 27 17.19 5.27 -8.31
CA GLY A 27 18.31 4.66 -7.60
C GLY A 27 19.13 5.69 -6.83
N ALA A 28 19.63 6.73 -7.50
CA ALA A 28 20.46 7.76 -6.86
C ALA A 28 19.75 8.44 -5.68
N THR A 29 18.46 8.76 -5.86
CA THR A 29 17.62 9.35 -4.81
C THR A 29 17.46 8.40 -3.62
N GLU A 30 17.16 7.13 -3.89
CA GLU A 30 17.02 6.09 -2.87
C GLU A 30 18.34 5.90 -2.10
N SER A 31 19.47 5.79 -2.81
CA SER A 31 20.81 5.70 -2.19
C SER A 31 21.13 6.89 -1.28
N GLY A 32 20.79 8.10 -1.72
CA GLY A 32 20.97 9.32 -0.92
C GLY A 32 20.13 9.30 0.36
N LEU A 33 18.85 8.94 0.26
CA LEU A 33 17.96 8.82 1.42
C LEU A 33 18.42 7.72 2.38
N TRP A 34 18.95 6.61 1.88
CA TRP A 34 19.50 5.53 2.70
C TRP A 34 20.80 5.91 3.40
N ALA A 35 21.70 6.63 2.74
CA ALA A 35 22.91 7.15 3.37
C ALA A 35 22.56 8.07 4.54
N VAL A 36 21.58 8.96 4.36
CA VAL A 36 21.06 9.81 5.43
C VAL A 36 20.44 8.98 6.55
N TYR A 37 19.61 7.99 6.22
CA TYR A 37 19.01 7.09 7.21
C TYR A 37 20.06 6.34 8.03
N LEU A 38 21.08 5.76 7.40
CA LEU A 38 22.17 5.05 8.09
C LEU A 38 22.97 5.96 9.02
N VAL A 39 23.25 7.19 8.59
CA VAL A 39 23.95 8.18 9.43
C VAL A 39 23.11 8.54 10.66
N LEU A 40 21.81 8.80 10.48
CA LEU A 40 20.89 9.12 11.57
C LEU A 40 20.68 7.94 12.52
N PHE A 41 20.53 6.73 11.98
CA PHE A 41 20.34 5.50 12.75
C PHE A 41 21.59 5.13 13.54
N SER A 42 22.77 5.19 12.93
CA SER A 42 24.07 4.94 13.60
C SER A 42 24.32 5.97 14.70
N SER A 43 23.99 7.24 14.44
CA SER A 43 24.09 8.32 15.44
C SER A 43 23.12 8.11 16.61
N SER A 44 21.93 7.57 16.36
CA SER A 44 20.94 7.22 17.38
C SER A 44 21.42 6.08 18.27
N ILE A 45 21.96 5.01 17.70
CA ILE A 45 22.55 3.87 18.43
C ILE A 45 23.77 4.31 19.24
N TYR A 46 24.64 5.15 18.65
CA TYR A 46 25.82 5.67 19.36
C TYR A 46 25.41 6.50 20.59
N ARG A 47 24.33 7.28 20.48
CA ARG A 47 23.82 8.13 21.56
C ARG A 47 23.05 7.34 22.63
N SER A 48 22.49 6.17 22.33
CA SER A 48 21.67 5.37 23.27
C SER A 48 22.46 4.47 24.25
N ARG A 49 23.79 4.57 24.31
CA ARG A 49 24.66 3.74 25.20
C ARG A 49 24.49 2.22 25.02
N GLY A 50 24.17 1.78 23.80
CA GLY A 50 24.20 0.37 23.39
C GLY A 50 22.86 -0.37 23.45
N ILE A 51 22.79 -1.48 22.72
CA ILE A 51 21.61 -2.34 22.56
C ILE A 51 21.42 -3.15 23.85
N ARG A 52 20.67 -2.61 24.81
CA ARG A 52 20.44 -3.28 26.11
C ARG A 52 19.06 -3.89 26.24
N ASN A 53 18.06 -3.38 25.51
CA ASN A 53 16.70 -3.88 25.59
C ASN A 53 16.35 -4.76 24.37
N PRO A 54 15.50 -5.78 24.55
CA PRO A 54 15.01 -6.61 23.44
C PRO A 54 14.25 -5.79 22.38
N ALA A 55 13.72 -4.63 22.76
CA ALA A 55 13.15 -3.66 21.84
C ALA A 55 14.17 -3.08 20.85
N ASP A 56 15.38 -2.76 21.33
CA ASP A 56 16.46 -2.21 20.51
C ASP A 56 17.04 -3.26 19.59
N VAL A 57 17.14 -4.52 20.06
CA VAL A 57 17.53 -5.68 19.25
C VAL A 57 16.53 -5.90 18.11
N ALA A 58 15.22 -5.85 18.40
CA ALA A 58 14.19 -5.99 17.38
C ALA A 58 14.25 -4.83 16.37
N LEU A 59 14.41 -3.59 16.82
CA LEU A 59 14.55 -2.42 15.94
C LEU A 59 15.77 -2.56 15.03
N PHE A 60 16.90 -2.97 15.58
CA PHE A 60 18.13 -3.22 14.84
C PHE A 60 17.97 -4.34 13.80
N ALA A 61 17.34 -5.45 14.17
CA ALA A 61 17.07 -6.55 13.25
C ALA A 61 16.18 -6.12 12.07
N VAL A 62 15.14 -5.31 12.33
CA VAL A 62 14.29 -4.83 11.24
C VAL A 62 15.00 -3.78 10.38
N SER A 63 15.79 -2.87 10.97
CA SER A 63 16.62 -1.94 10.20
C SER A 63 17.62 -2.66 9.29
N ILE A 64 18.25 -3.74 9.77
CA ILE A 64 19.09 -4.61 8.93
C ILE A 64 18.26 -5.25 7.82
N THR A 65 17.08 -5.80 8.14
CA THR A 65 16.21 -6.45 7.15
C THR A 65 15.80 -5.48 6.05
N LEU A 66 15.46 -4.23 6.40
CA LEU A 66 15.12 -3.18 5.44
C LEU A 66 16.32 -2.75 4.60
N PHE A 67 17.48 -2.64 5.23
CA PHE A 67 18.72 -2.32 4.54
C PHE A 67 19.08 -3.40 3.51
N VAL A 68 19.04 -4.67 3.90
CA VAL A 68 19.31 -5.81 3.02
C VAL A 68 18.28 -5.87 1.89
N SER A 69 16.99 -5.66 2.20
CA SER A 69 15.92 -5.70 1.19
C SER A 69 16.03 -4.54 0.19
N SER A 70 16.36 -3.33 0.64
CA SER A 70 16.62 -2.20 -0.26
C SER A 70 17.90 -2.38 -1.07
N ALA A 71 18.99 -2.87 -0.47
CA ALA A 71 20.21 -3.18 -1.22
C ALA A 71 19.97 -4.22 -2.31
N ALA A 72 19.13 -5.24 -2.03
CA ALA A 72 18.71 -6.22 -3.02
C ALA A 72 17.81 -5.62 -4.11
N LEU A 73 16.89 -4.71 -3.78
CA LEU A 73 16.10 -3.94 -4.77
C LEU A 73 17.01 -3.16 -5.70
N TRP A 74 17.99 -2.47 -5.14
CA TRP A 74 18.97 -1.71 -5.89
C TRP A 74 19.80 -2.60 -6.82
N ALA A 75 20.26 -3.75 -6.34
CA ALA A 75 20.99 -4.73 -7.14
C ALA A 75 20.14 -5.27 -8.29
N MET A 76 18.85 -5.54 -8.06
CA MET A 76 17.92 -5.99 -9.10
C MET A 76 17.62 -4.89 -10.11
N ALA A 77 17.40 -3.64 -9.68
CA ALA A 77 17.20 -2.50 -10.57
C ALA A 77 18.43 -2.25 -11.46
N LEU A 78 19.64 -2.31 -10.87
CA LEU A 78 20.89 -2.20 -11.61
C LEU A 78 21.07 -3.37 -12.59
N THR A 79 20.74 -4.60 -12.18
CA THR A 79 20.80 -5.78 -13.04
C THR A 79 19.82 -5.66 -14.21
N SER A 80 18.60 -5.18 -13.95
CA SER A 80 17.61 -4.90 -15.00
C SER A 80 18.11 -3.83 -15.97
N MET A 81 18.70 -2.74 -15.47
CA MET A 81 19.29 -1.70 -16.32
C MET A 81 20.46 -2.24 -17.17
N LEU A 82 21.34 -3.04 -16.57
CA LEU A 82 22.45 -3.67 -17.28
C LEU A 82 21.96 -4.70 -18.31
N ALA A 83 20.91 -5.45 -17.99
CA ALA A 83 20.26 -6.37 -18.92
C ALA A 83 19.68 -5.60 -20.12
N VAL A 84 19.00 -4.47 -19.89
CA VAL A 84 18.51 -3.58 -20.96
C VAL A 84 19.65 -3.14 -21.87
N MET A 85 20.73 -2.60 -21.31
CA MET A 85 21.87 -2.14 -22.10
C MET A 85 22.56 -3.30 -22.84
N LYS A 86 22.70 -4.46 -22.20
CA LYS A 86 23.36 -5.63 -22.77
C LYS A 86 22.52 -6.23 -23.90
N GLY A 87 21.21 -6.36 -23.76
CA GLY A 87 20.36 -6.92 -24.80
C GLY A 87 20.21 -6.01 -26.03
N LEU A 88 20.29 -4.69 -25.86
CA LEU A 88 20.39 -3.76 -27.00
C LEU A 88 21.67 -3.99 -27.83
N LEU A 89 22.77 -4.39 -27.18
CA LEU A 89 24.08 -4.64 -27.80
C LEU A 89 24.27 -6.09 -28.30
N ASN A 90 23.69 -7.08 -27.61
CA ASN A 90 23.95 -8.50 -27.84
C ASN A 90 23.23 -9.11 -29.05
N TYR A 91 22.19 -8.45 -29.54
CA TYR A 91 21.37 -8.96 -30.65
C TYR A 91 21.45 -8.04 -31.88
N PRO A 92 22.66 -7.73 -32.41
CA PRO A 92 22.83 -6.74 -33.48
C PRO A 92 22.16 -7.14 -34.80
N THR A 93 21.79 -8.41 -34.96
CA THR A 93 21.15 -8.99 -36.16
C THR A 93 19.63 -8.95 -36.11
N LEU A 94 19.02 -8.71 -34.95
CA LEU A 94 17.56 -8.62 -34.80
C LEU A 94 17.06 -7.20 -35.07
N SER A 95 15.81 -7.07 -35.52
CA SER A 95 15.11 -5.78 -35.59
C SER A 95 14.98 -5.17 -34.18
N LEU A 96 14.84 -3.84 -34.08
CA LEU A 96 14.74 -3.18 -32.77
C LEU A 96 13.54 -3.70 -31.94
N GLU A 97 12.43 -4.00 -32.60
CA GLU A 97 11.23 -4.57 -31.99
C GLU A 97 11.49 -5.97 -31.42
N ASP A 98 12.10 -6.86 -32.20
CA ASP A 98 12.41 -8.23 -31.77
C ASP A 98 13.42 -8.25 -30.61
N ARG A 99 14.37 -7.30 -30.61
CA ARG A 99 15.29 -7.14 -29.47
C ARG A 99 14.53 -6.82 -28.20
N ILE A 100 13.56 -5.92 -28.27
CA ILE A 100 12.76 -5.49 -27.11
C ILE A 100 11.86 -6.62 -26.60
N ILE A 101 11.26 -7.40 -27.50
CA ILE A 101 10.45 -8.56 -27.11
C ILE A 101 11.33 -9.55 -26.33
N LYS A 102 12.49 -9.90 -26.88
CA LYS A 102 13.42 -10.84 -26.23
C LYS A 102 13.97 -10.30 -24.91
N LEU A 103 14.23 -9.00 -24.85
CA LEU A 103 14.64 -8.30 -23.65
C LEU A 103 13.56 -8.31 -22.57
N ASN A 104 12.30 -8.09 -22.95
CA ASN A 104 11.16 -8.13 -22.03
C ASN A 104 10.97 -9.53 -21.43
N GLU A 105 11.19 -10.60 -22.19
CA GLU A 105 11.16 -11.97 -21.67
C GLU A 105 12.24 -12.20 -20.60
N GLU A 106 13.48 -11.73 -20.83
CA GLU A 106 14.58 -11.84 -19.88
C GLU A 106 14.35 -10.97 -18.62
N ILE A 107 13.84 -9.75 -18.78
CA ILE A 107 13.61 -8.79 -17.68
C ILE A 107 12.37 -9.15 -16.84
N MET A 108 11.34 -9.74 -17.45
CA MET A 108 10.12 -10.16 -16.74
C MET A 108 10.42 -11.08 -15.55
N CYS A 109 11.48 -11.89 -15.63
CA CYS A 109 11.92 -12.75 -14.52
C CYS A 109 12.41 -11.97 -13.30
N LEU A 110 12.98 -10.77 -13.48
CA LEU A 110 13.49 -9.92 -12.41
C LEU A 110 12.42 -8.96 -11.86
N TRP A 111 11.47 -8.56 -12.70
CA TRP A 111 10.40 -7.63 -12.34
C TRP A 111 9.46 -8.14 -11.25
N VAL A 112 9.18 -9.45 -11.23
CA VAL A 112 8.27 -10.04 -10.22
C VAL A 112 8.90 -10.03 -8.82
N PRO A 113 10.14 -10.54 -8.62
CA PRO A 113 10.86 -10.40 -7.35
C PRO A 113 11.04 -8.95 -6.91
N GLU A 114 11.34 -8.03 -7.83
CA GLU A 114 11.52 -6.61 -7.54
C GLU A 114 10.24 -6.00 -6.95
N LYS A 115 9.09 -6.24 -7.57
CA LYS A 115 7.81 -5.73 -7.04
C LYS A 115 7.42 -6.35 -5.71
N ALA A 116 7.68 -7.65 -5.52
CA ALA A 116 7.40 -8.32 -4.26
C ALA A 116 8.30 -7.76 -3.14
N LEU A 117 9.61 -7.63 -3.40
CA LEU A 117 10.57 -7.13 -2.43
C LEU A 117 10.32 -5.65 -2.09
N PHE A 118 9.94 -4.83 -3.08
CA PHE A 118 9.56 -3.43 -2.88
C PHE A 118 8.38 -3.32 -1.91
N LEU A 119 7.34 -4.12 -2.14
CA LEU A 119 6.16 -4.13 -1.29
C LEU A 119 6.48 -4.62 0.13
N VAL A 120 7.29 -5.67 0.28
CA VAL A 120 7.74 -6.19 1.58
C VAL A 120 8.57 -5.14 2.33
N THR A 121 9.47 -4.45 1.64
CA THR A 121 10.32 -3.39 2.23
C THR A 121 9.46 -2.22 2.69
N MET A 122 8.46 -1.82 1.91
CA MET A 122 7.49 -0.79 2.29
C MET A 122 6.68 -1.22 3.52
N ILE A 123 6.08 -2.42 3.53
CA ILE A 123 5.28 -2.92 4.68
C ILE A 123 6.15 -3.03 5.95
N THR A 124 7.37 -3.55 5.81
CA THR A 124 8.30 -3.76 6.92
C THR A 124 8.83 -2.42 7.44
N GLY A 125 9.16 -1.50 6.54
CA GLY A 125 9.64 -0.14 6.85
C GLY A 125 8.57 0.60 7.62
N ASP A 126 7.34 0.39 7.19
CA ASP A 126 6.20 0.97 7.83
C ASP A 126 6.03 0.47 9.27
N THR A 127 6.18 -0.83 9.48
CA THR A 127 6.08 -1.45 10.81
C THR A 127 7.09 -0.90 11.82
N VAL A 128 8.28 -0.44 11.38
CA VAL A 128 9.35 0.10 12.25
C VAL A 128 9.10 1.53 12.67
N VAL A 129 8.73 2.42 11.73
CA VAL A 129 8.47 3.84 12.02
C VAL A 129 7.39 3.99 13.08
N ILE A 130 6.41 3.08 13.07
CA ILE A 130 5.33 3.02 14.07
C ILE A 130 5.88 2.82 15.50
N ARG A 131 6.98 2.08 15.70
CA ARG A 131 7.54 1.82 17.04
C ARG A 131 8.40 2.96 17.57
N SER A 132 9.14 3.66 16.70
CA SER A 132 10.11 4.69 17.09
C SER A 132 9.50 6.07 17.36
N TYR A 133 8.41 6.44 16.68
CA TYR A 133 7.81 7.78 16.82
C TYR A 133 6.77 7.89 17.96
N VAL A 134 6.23 6.77 18.43
CA VAL A 134 5.20 6.75 19.48
C VAL A 134 5.72 7.27 20.84
N PRO A 135 6.94 6.92 21.31
CA PRO A 135 7.47 7.46 22.56
C PRO A 135 7.82 8.96 22.48
N CYS A 136 8.26 9.45 21.31
CA CYS A 136 8.71 10.84 21.15
C CYS A 136 7.53 11.84 21.14
N LEU A 137 6.36 11.41 20.64
CA LEU A 137 5.14 12.22 20.65
C LEU A 137 4.50 12.32 22.05
N SER A 138 4.67 11.32 22.91
CA SER A 138 4.25 11.38 24.30
C SER A 138 5.08 12.38 25.11
N ASP A 139 6.40 12.43 24.93
CA ASP A 139 7.27 13.35 25.67
C ASP A 139 7.05 14.83 25.29
N LEU A 140 6.78 15.12 24.02
CA LEU A 140 6.47 16.47 23.53
C LEU A 140 5.15 17.02 24.10
N ASN A 141 4.17 16.17 24.39
CA ASN A 141 2.89 16.57 24.99
C ASN A 141 3.01 16.78 26.51
N VAL A 142 3.82 15.98 27.19
CA VAL A 142 4.11 16.16 28.63
C VAL A 142 4.84 17.48 28.86
N HIS A 143 5.81 17.83 28.00
CA HIS A 143 6.52 19.10 28.14
C HIS A 143 5.65 20.34 27.89
N ARG A 144 4.64 20.25 27.02
CA ARG A 144 3.67 21.33 26.76
C ARG A 144 2.71 21.56 27.92
N HIS A 145 2.31 20.51 28.63
CA HIS A 145 1.49 20.63 29.84
C HIS A 145 2.26 21.20 31.02
N LEU A 146 3.57 20.89 31.14
CA LEU A 146 4.42 21.48 32.17
C LEU A 146 4.77 22.95 31.90
N THR A 147 4.87 23.37 30.64
CA THR A 147 5.09 24.80 30.30
C THR A 147 3.80 25.64 30.38
N ALA A 148 2.62 25.05 30.16
CA ALA A 148 1.34 25.74 30.36
C ALA A 148 0.92 25.85 31.84
N ALA A 149 1.40 24.95 32.71
CA ALA A 149 1.16 24.99 34.15
C ALA A 149 2.15 25.90 34.93
N GLY A 150 3.16 26.46 34.24
CA GLY A 150 4.23 27.27 34.85
C GLY A 150 4.08 28.79 34.75
N ASN A 151 2.94 29.31 34.25
CA ASN A 151 2.67 30.76 34.25
C ASN A 151 1.71 31.14 35.39
N ALA A 152 2.18 30.94 36.62
CA ALA A 152 1.64 31.60 37.81
C ALA A 152 2.82 32.15 38.62
N SER A 153 3.07 33.45 38.44
CA SER A 153 3.73 34.38 39.36
C SER A 153 4.93 33.90 40.18
N ILE A 154 6.16 34.17 39.74
CA ILE A 154 7.29 34.48 40.64
C ILE A 154 8.13 35.60 40.02
N SER A 155 8.47 36.57 40.86
CA SER A 155 9.21 37.81 40.64
C SER A 155 10.64 37.62 40.15
N GLU A 156 11.16 38.68 39.52
CA GLU A 156 12.58 38.90 39.21
C GLU A 156 13.49 38.71 40.44
N ASP A 157 14.56 37.91 40.31
CA ASP A 157 15.91 38.37 40.64
C ASP A 157 17.03 37.46 40.07
N SER A 158 17.95 38.11 39.37
CA SER A 158 19.41 37.93 39.27
C SER A 158 20.13 36.56 39.51
N GLN A 159 20.93 36.20 38.49
CA GLN A 159 22.31 35.65 38.52
C GLN A 159 22.65 34.13 38.70
N THR A 160 23.18 33.59 37.58
CA THR A 160 24.42 32.78 37.40
C THR A 160 24.67 31.42 38.10
N LYS A 161 24.97 30.45 37.20
CA LYS A 161 26.07 29.45 37.20
C LYS A 161 26.06 28.23 38.15
N SER A 162 26.29 27.09 37.47
CA SER A 162 27.19 25.97 37.82
C SER A 162 26.58 24.72 38.47
N CYS A 163 26.90 23.58 37.82
CA CYS A 163 26.99 22.24 38.39
C CYS A 163 27.61 22.25 39.79
N GLY A 164 27.04 21.45 40.69
CA GLY A 164 27.60 21.18 42.02
C GLY A 164 26.74 20.18 42.78
N LEU A 165 27.18 18.94 42.77
CA LEU A 165 26.71 17.85 43.63
C LEU A 165 27.06 18.20 45.09
N THR A 166 26.07 18.38 45.96
CA THR A 166 26.31 18.46 47.42
C THR A 166 25.28 17.61 48.15
N VAL A 167 25.76 16.51 48.73
CA VAL A 167 25.05 15.65 49.67
C VAL A 167 24.96 16.41 50.99
N HIS A 168 23.75 16.73 51.44
CA HIS A 168 23.50 17.12 52.83
C HIS A 168 22.86 15.94 53.56
N VAL A 169 23.65 15.32 54.44
CA VAL A 169 23.16 14.46 55.52
C VAL A 169 22.58 15.38 56.58
N ALA A 170 21.26 15.36 56.75
CA ALA A 170 20.58 15.94 57.91
C ALA A 170 20.01 14.78 58.74
N GLN A 171 20.54 14.64 59.94
CA GLN A 171 20.11 13.71 60.96
C GLN A 171 19.34 14.52 62.00
N LEU A 172 18.03 14.32 62.13
CA LEU A 172 17.23 14.70 63.29
C LEU A 172 15.93 13.87 63.37
N ASP A 173 15.83 13.18 64.50
CA ASP A 173 14.67 12.80 65.31
C ASP A 173 13.56 11.88 64.78
N GLY A 174 13.29 10.90 65.65
CA GLY A 174 12.33 9.82 65.46
C GLY A 174 10.88 10.31 65.49
N GLY A 175 10.18 9.95 64.44
CA GLY A 175 8.73 10.03 64.31
C GLY A 175 8.34 9.08 63.19
N ILE A 176 7.45 8.14 63.50
CA ILE A 176 6.99 7.06 62.63
C ILE A 176 6.59 7.62 61.25
N GLN A 177 7.42 7.44 60.23
CA GLN A 177 7.08 7.76 58.85
C GLN A 177 6.20 6.65 58.29
N ARG A 178 4.91 6.96 58.10
CA ARG A 178 4.13 6.32 57.05
C ARG A 178 4.73 6.77 55.72
N GLU A 179 5.15 5.78 54.95
CA GLU A 179 5.63 5.91 53.57
C GLU A 179 4.53 6.53 52.70
N VAL A 180 4.58 7.85 52.50
CA VAL A 180 3.79 8.53 51.47
C VAL A 180 4.48 8.24 50.14
N GLN A 181 4.08 7.14 49.50
CA GLN A 181 4.43 6.86 48.12
C GLN A 181 3.90 8.01 47.24
N SER A 182 4.81 8.79 46.67
CA SER A 182 4.49 9.70 45.59
C SER A 182 3.93 8.88 44.42
N PRO A 183 2.84 9.31 43.75
CA PRO A 183 2.34 8.60 42.59
C PRO A 183 3.30 8.87 41.44
N SER A 184 4.31 8.00 41.32
CA SER A 184 5.14 7.89 40.13
C SER A 184 4.22 7.77 38.93
N MET A 185 4.35 8.71 38.01
CA MET A 185 3.65 8.83 36.74
C MET A 185 3.81 7.53 35.92
N ARG A 186 2.97 6.54 36.21
CA ARG A 186 2.76 5.38 35.35
C ARG A 186 1.97 5.89 34.16
N VAL A 187 2.66 6.37 33.12
CA VAL A 187 2.09 6.39 31.78
C VAL A 187 1.85 4.93 31.44
N SER A 188 0.63 4.46 31.74
CA SER A 188 0.25 3.06 31.62
C SER A 188 0.63 2.57 30.24
N ALA A 189 1.34 1.44 30.14
CA ALA A 189 1.67 0.78 28.88
C ALA A 189 0.46 0.67 27.92
N VAL A 190 -0.74 0.67 28.50
CA VAL A 190 -2.07 0.75 27.88
C VAL A 190 -2.30 1.99 26.99
N GLN A 191 -1.84 3.18 27.39
CA GLN A 191 -2.04 4.40 26.60
C GLN A 191 -1.11 4.42 25.38
N LEU A 192 0.13 3.96 25.55
CA LEU A 192 1.09 3.72 24.48
C LEU A 192 0.59 2.64 23.49
N TYR A 193 -0.08 1.60 24.01
CA TYR A 193 -0.69 0.52 23.24
C TYR A 193 -1.88 0.99 22.38
N SER A 194 -2.69 1.91 22.90
CA SER A 194 -3.85 2.48 22.18
C SER A 194 -3.46 3.40 21.00
N GLU A 195 -2.35 4.14 21.12
CA GLU A 195 -1.81 4.95 20.02
C GLU A 195 -1.15 4.06 18.95
N PHE A 196 -0.45 2.99 19.35
CA PHE A 196 0.11 1.97 18.46
C PHE A 196 -0.95 1.32 17.56
N LEU A 197 -2.09 0.90 18.14
CA LEU A 197 -3.19 0.28 17.39
C LEU A 197 -3.85 1.22 16.37
N THR A 198 -3.76 2.54 16.57
CA THR A 198 -4.35 3.54 15.67
C THR A 198 -3.42 3.90 14.51
N CYS A 199 -2.10 3.78 14.69
CA CYS A 199 -1.09 4.05 13.65
C CYS A 199 -0.87 2.88 12.69
N VAL A 200 -1.07 1.63 13.12
CA VAL A 200 -0.90 0.44 12.27
C VAL A 200 -1.75 0.49 10.99
N PRO A 201 -3.06 0.83 11.01
CA PRO A 201 -3.83 0.95 9.79
C PRO A 201 -3.41 2.13 8.91
N ALA A 202 -2.99 3.24 9.52
CA ALA A 202 -2.57 4.45 8.80
C ALA A 202 -1.35 4.20 7.90
N PHE A 203 -0.44 3.34 8.35
CA PHE A 203 0.80 3.06 7.64
C PHE A 203 0.72 1.77 6.82
N VAL A 204 0.23 0.66 7.38
CA VAL A 204 0.14 -0.62 6.64
C VAL A 204 -0.89 -0.54 5.51
N PHE A 205 -2.09 0.00 5.77
CA PHE A 205 -3.12 0.11 4.72
C PHE A 205 -3.06 1.47 4.02
N GLY A 206 -2.81 2.56 4.74
CA GLY A 206 -2.71 3.90 4.13
C GLY A 206 -1.43 4.10 3.31
N GLY A 207 -0.27 3.70 3.84
CA GLY A 207 1.02 3.77 3.14
C GLY A 207 1.07 2.85 1.93
N ALA A 208 0.68 1.58 2.10
CA ALA A 208 0.63 0.64 0.98
C ALA A 208 -0.35 1.04 -0.12
N LEU A 209 -1.48 1.63 0.24
CA LEU A 209 -2.44 2.15 -0.73
C LEU A 209 -1.90 3.36 -1.49
N ILE A 210 -1.25 4.30 -0.80
CA ILE A 210 -0.57 5.43 -1.46
C ILE A 210 0.50 4.90 -2.42
N GLY A 211 1.38 3.99 -1.97
CA GLY A 211 2.43 3.41 -2.81
C GLY A 211 1.86 2.70 -4.03
N TYR A 212 0.79 1.91 -3.86
CA TYR A 212 0.10 1.27 -4.98
C TYR A 212 -0.50 2.28 -5.96
N CYS A 213 -1.20 3.31 -5.46
CA CYS A 213 -1.80 4.35 -6.31
C CYS A 213 -0.74 5.19 -7.05
N LEU A 214 0.39 5.49 -6.41
CA LEU A 214 1.52 6.16 -7.07
C LEU A 214 2.15 5.28 -8.15
N ALA A 215 2.39 4.00 -7.88
CA ALA A 215 2.88 3.06 -8.89
C ALA A 215 1.91 2.90 -10.08
N ARG A 216 0.60 3.11 -9.84
CA ARG A 216 -0.44 3.03 -10.86
C ARG A 216 -0.78 4.37 -11.52
N SER A 217 -0.24 5.50 -11.08
CA SER A 217 -0.48 6.82 -11.71
C SER A 217 -0.01 6.86 -13.16
N LEU A 218 0.96 6.01 -13.53
CA LEU A 218 1.39 5.79 -14.91
C LEU A 218 0.24 5.38 -15.85
N LEU A 219 -0.81 4.73 -15.33
CA LEU A 219 -2.00 4.35 -16.11
C LEU A 219 -2.92 5.54 -16.44
N MET A 220 -2.63 6.74 -15.92
CA MET A 220 -3.37 7.96 -16.28
C MET A 220 -2.94 8.47 -17.66
N ASP A 221 -1.74 8.13 -18.15
CA ASP A 221 -1.35 8.40 -19.53
C ASP A 221 -2.02 7.40 -20.49
N PRO A 222 -2.75 7.84 -21.54
CA PRO A 222 -3.48 6.95 -22.43
C PRO A 222 -2.62 5.93 -23.18
N VAL A 223 -1.38 6.28 -23.53
CA VAL A 223 -0.46 5.38 -24.26
C VAL A 223 0.00 4.27 -23.33
N THR A 224 0.48 4.66 -22.14
CA THR A 224 0.93 3.75 -21.08
C THR A 224 -0.21 2.87 -20.57
N MET A 225 -1.42 3.42 -20.46
CA MET A 225 -2.63 2.66 -20.10
C MET A 225 -2.86 1.49 -21.07
N ARG A 226 -2.75 1.72 -22.38
CA ARG A 226 -2.91 0.66 -23.38
C ARG A 226 -1.79 -0.39 -23.29
N ALA A 227 -0.55 0.05 -23.10
CA ALA A 227 0.61 -0.84 -23.03
C ALA A 227 0.65 -1.72 -21.78
N LEU A 228 0.21 -1.20 -20.62
CA LEU A 228 0.24 -1.92 -19.35
C LEU A 228 -1.05 -2.70 -19.03
N THR A 229 -2.09 -2.55 -19.85
CA THR A 229 -3.30 -3.36 -19.73
C THR A 229 -3.00 -4.77 -20.28
N PRO A 230 -3.45 -5.86 -19.63
CA PRO A 230 -3.22 -7.21 -20.14
C PRO A 230 -3.62 -7.35 -21.61
N PRO A 231 -2.83 -8.06 -22.44
CA PRO A 231 -3.14 -8.24 -23.86
C PRO A 231 -4.57 -8.77 -24.06
N GLY A 232 -5.25 -8.26 -25.08
CA GLY A 232 -6.63 -8.64 -25.43
C GLY A 232 -7.72 -7.85 -24.72
N GLU A 233 -7.50 -7.34 -23.51
CA GLU A 233 -8.53 -6.58 -22.78
C GLU A 233 -8.90 -5.26 -23.48
N PHE A 234 -7.91 -4.62 -24.12
CA PHE A 234 -8.12 -3.36 -24.82
C PHE A 234 -9.03 -3.48 -26.06
N PHE A 235 -9.28 -4.70 -26.54
CA PHE A 235 -10.30 -4.97 -27.56
C PHE A 235 -11.67 -4.41 -27.11
N TRP A 236 -12.08 -4.72 -25.88
CA TRP A 236 -13.31 -4.21 -25.29
C TRP A 236 -13.17 -2.78 -24.78
N PHE A 237 -12.05 -2.46 -24.12
CA PHE A 237 -11.88 -1.16 -23.48
C PHE A 237 -11.72 -0.01 -24.46
N ASN A 238 -11.43 -0.27 -25.74
CA ASN A 238 -11.42 0.77 -26.76
C ASN A 238 -12.83 1.25 -27.17
N MET A 239 -13.88 0.48 -26.88
CA MET A 239 -15.25 0.89 -27.18
C MET A 239 -15.68 2.08 -26.31
N ARG A 240 -16.47 3.02 -26.87
CA ARG A 240 -16.79 4.31 -26.25
C ARG A 240 -17.24 4.22 -24.79
N LEU A 241 -18.17 3.32 -24.47
CA LEU A 241 -18.70 3.16 -23.12
C LEU A 241 -17.62 2.67 -22.14
N TYR A 242 -16.91 1.60 -22.49
CA TYR A 242 -15.89 1.01 -21.63
C TYR A 242 -14.67 1.92 -21.49
N ARG A 243 -14.26 2.61 -22.56
CA ARG A 243 -13.14 3.56 -22.55
C ARG A 243 -13.35 4.68 -21.54
N ILE A 244 -14.52 5.32 -21.58
CA ILE A 244 -14.85 6.43 -20.67
C ILE A 244 -14.86 5.93 -19.23
N ASN A 245 -15.53 4.80 -18.96
CA ASN A 245 -15.63 4.26 -17.61
C ASN A 245 -14.30 3.73 -17.08
N TYR A 246 -13.44 3.20 -17.94
CA TYR A 246 -12.10 2.72 -17.57
C TYR A 246 -11.19 3.89 -17.17
N ILE A 247 -11.17 4.96 -17.97
CA ILE A 247 -10.44 6.20 -17.64
C ILE A 247 -10.99 6.79 -16.33
N LEU A 248 -12.31 6.91 -16.21
CA LEU A 248 -12.96 7.42 -15.01
C LEU A 248 -12.60 6.60 -13.77
N HIS A 249 -12.64 5.28 -13.88
CA HIS A 249 -12.26 4.36 -12.81
C HIS A 249 -10.80 4.59 -12.37
N ILE A 250 -9.85 4.56 -13.31
CA ILE A 250 -8.42 4.74 -13.02
C ILE A 250 -8.17 6.08 -12.33
N TYR A 251 -8.61 7.18 -12.93
CA TYR A 251 -8.35 8.51 -12.41
C TYR A 251 -8.93 8.71 -11.00
N LEU A 252 -10.21 8.37 -10.81
CA LEU A 252 -10.87 8.64 -9.54
C LEU A 252 -10.43 7.70 -8.43
N THR A 253 -10.09 6.44 -8.73
CA THR A 253 -9.60 5.50 -7.72
C THR A 253 -8.16 5.78 -7.31
N ILE A 254 -7.31 6.25 -8.22
CA ILE A 254 -5.94 6.69 -7.90
C ILE A 254 -5.98 7.95 -7.04
N LEU A 255 -6.74 8.96 -7.45
CA LEU A 255 -6.90 10.18 -6.66
C LEU A 255 -7.51 9.86 -5.29
N GLY A 256 -8.62 9.14 -5.25
CA GLY A 256 -9.26 8.73 -4.00
C GLY A 256 -8.30 7.95 -3.09
N GLY A 257 -7.57 6.98 -3.63
CA GLY A 257 -6.62 6.15 -2.87
C GLY A 257 -5.44 6.92 -2.29
N ILE A 258 -4.88 7.90 -3.01
CA ILE A 258 -3.82 8.78 -2.48
C ILE A 258 -4.36 9.62 -1.32
N PHE A 259 -5.53 10.23 -1.48
CA PHE A 259 -6.13 11.11 -0.48
C PHE A 259 -6.72 10.36 0.73
N VAL A 260 -6.99 9.05 0.61
CA VAL A 260 -7.36 8.17 1.73
C VAL A 260 -6.25 8.13 2.78
N GLY A 261 -4.97 8.07 2.39
CA GLY A 261 -3.89 7.98 3.40
C GLY A 261 -3.84 9.22 4.31
N VAL A 262 -4.16 10.39 3.78
CA VAL A 262 -4.27 11.66 4.54
C VAL A 262 -5.39 11.59 5.60
N GLN A 263 -6.44 10.77 5.38
CA GLN A 263 -7.54 10.61 6.33
C GLN A 263 -7.14 9.92 7.64
N PHE A 264 -6.11 9.09 7.61
CA PHE A 264 -5.67 8.32 8.77
C PHE A 264 -4.63 9.05 9.63
N LEU A 265 -4.14 10.22 9.20
CA LEU A 265 -3.18 11.00 9.97
C LEU A 265 -3.82 11.59 11.25
N PRO A 266 -3.42 11.13 12.46
CA PRO A 266 -4.04 11.58 13.71
C PRO A 266 -3.88 13.07 13.95
N MET A 267 -2.80 13.68 13.44
CA MET A 267 -2.54 15.12 13.54
C MET A 267 -3.60 15.94 12.81
N ILE A 268 -3.97 15.53 11.59
CA ILE A 268 -4.98 16.22 10.79
C ILE A 268 -6.35 16.11 11.46
N ARG A 269 -6.71 14.92 11.95
CA ARG A 269 -8.00 14.72 12.64
C ARG A 269 -8.12 15.52 13.94
N ARG A 270 -7.04 15.65 14.73
CA ARG A 270 -7.06 16.37 16.02
C ARG A 270 -6.96 17.89 15.87
N LYS A 271 -6.16 18.39 14.93
CA LYS A 271 -5.83 19.82 14.80
C LYS A 271 -6.51 20.51 13.61
N TYR A 272 -6.78 19.79 12.53
CA TYR A 272 -7.30 20.33 11.26
C TYR A 272 -8.60 19.61 10.84
N ILE A 273 -9.63 19.68 11.70
CA ILE A 273 -10.90 18.97 11.51
C ILE A 273 -11.63 19.35 10.20
N LEU A 274 -11.53 20.62 9.76
CA LEU A 274 -12.14 21.08 8.52
C LEU A 274 -11.49 20.40 7.30
N LEU A 275 -10.16 20.31 7.30
CA LEU A 275 -9.40 19.64 6.24
C LEU A 275 -9.76 18.15 6.17
N HIS A 276 -9.86 17.47 7.32
CA HIS A 276 -10.31 16.08 7.41
C HIS A 276 -11.69 15.90 6.76
N ARG A 277 -12.67 16.76 7.09
CA ARG A 277 -14.03 16.70 6.54
C ARG A 277 -14.06 16.96 5.03
N LEU A 278 -13.40 18.02 4.55
CA LEU A 278 -13.39 18.36 3.12
C LEU A 278 -12.72 17.25 2.29
N ASN A 279 -11.54 16.80 2.74
CA ASN A 279 -10.86 15.67 2.11
C ASN A 279 -11.71 14.39 2.19
N GLY A 280 -12.49 14.21 3.25
CA GLY A 280 -13.34 13.03 3.43
C GLY A 280 -14.45 12.98 2.37
N TYR A 281 -15.11 14.11 2.11
CA TYR A 281 -16.11 14.21 1.04
C TYR A 281 -15.49 13.98 -0.34
N PHE A 282 -14.31 14.54 -0.59
CA PHE A 282 -13.58 14.31 -1.84
C PHE A 282 -13.28 12.82 -2.07
N VAL A 283 -12.74 12.13 -1.06
CA VAL A 283 -12.47 10.69 -1.11
C VAL A 283 -13.75 9.89 -1.36
N ILE A 284 -14.85 10.19 -0.68
CA ILE A 284 -16.11 9.46 -0.87
C ILE A 284 -16.63 9.62 -2.29
N ILE A 285 -16.67 10.87 -2.81
CA ILE A 285 -17.18 11.14 -4.17
C ILE A 285 -16.33 10.42 -5.21
N THR A 286 -15.01 10.56 -5.13
CA THR A 286 -14.08 9.94 -6.08
C THR A 286 -14.15 8.41 -6.03
N LEU A 287 -14.11 7.81 -4.84
CA LEU A 287 -14.16 6.35 -4.73
C LEU A 287 -15.53 5.77 -5.12
N VAL A 288 -16.65 6.42 -4.80
CA VAL A 288 -17.97 5.93 -5.21
C VAL A 288 -18.12 5.96 -6.73
N ILE A 289 -17.85 7.10 -7.37
CA ILE A 289 -17.96 7.24 -8.83
C ILE A 289 -16.95 6.32 -9.53
N GLY A 290 -15.71 6.26 -9.03
CA GLY A 290 -14.67 5.39 -9.56
C GLY A 290 -15.03 3.90 -9.49
N ASN A 291 -15.60 3.43 -8.38
CA ASN A 291 -16.04 2.04 -8.25
C ASN A 291 -17.26 1.72 -9.13
N ILE A 292 -18.18 2.67 -9.35
CA ILE A 292 -19.28 2.51 -10.32
C ILE A 292 -18.73 2.36 -11.75
N GLY A 293 -17.79 3.22 -12.14
CA GLY A 293 -17.10 3.11 -13.44
C GLY A 293 -16.40 1.75 -13.60
N GLY A 294 -15.73 1.29 -12.54
CA GLY A 294 -15.10 -0.03 -12.49
C GLY A 294 -16.09 -1.18 -12.66
N ALA A 295 -17.26 -1.11 -12.01
CA ALA A 295 -18.31 -2.12 -12.13
C ALA A 295 -18.89 -2.20 -13.55
N ILE A 296 -19.02 -1.08 -14.26
CA ILE A 296 -19.45 -1.08 -15.66
C ILE A 296 -18.42 -1.82 -16.54
N VAL A 297 -17.13 -1.54 -16.32
CA VAL A 297 -16.02 -2.18 -17.06
C VAL A 297 -15.89 -3.66 -16.71
N ALA A 298 -16.18 -4.04 -15.46
CA ALA A 298 -16.06 -5.41 -14.95
C ALA A 298 -16.79 -6.45 -15.80
N ARG A 299 -17.89 -6.08 -16.48
CA ARG A 299 -18.63 -6.97 -17.39
C ARG A 299 -17.75 -7.64 -18.45
N ARG A 300 -16.70 -6.96 -18.90
CA ARG A 300 -15.79 -7.43 -19.95
C ARG A 300 -14.34 -7.62 -19.47
N SER A 301 -14.04 -7.24 -18.23
CA SER A 301 -12.71 -7.46 -17.66
C SER A 301 -12.39 -8.95 -17.59
N PHE A 302 -11.16 -9.29 -17.97
CA PHE A 302 -10.60 -10.65 -17.99
C PHE A 302 -11.47 -11.62 -18.77
N GLY A 303 -11.78 -11.26 -20.03
CA GLY A 303 -12.63 -12.06 -20.93
C GLY A 303 -14.12 -12.07 -20.56
N GLY A 304 -14.52 -11.34 -19.52
CA GLY A 304 -15.89 -11.36 -19.03
C GLY A 304 -16.26 -12.68 -18.34
N GLU A 305 -15.31 -13.38 -17.74
CA GLU A 305 -15.62 -14.57 -16.94
C GLU A 305 -16.51 -14.22 -15.75
N ILE A 306 -17.53 -15.05 -15.50
CA ILE A 306 -18.51 -14.82 -14.41
C ILE A 306 -17.81 -14.79 -13.04
N ASN A 307 -16.73 -15.55 -12.88
CA ASN A 307 -15.92 -15.54 -11.67
C ASN A 307 -15.30 -14.15 -11.42
N ALA A 308 -14.62 -13.58 -12.42
CA ALA A 308 -14.04 -12.23 -12.33
C ALA A 308 -15.12 -11.15 -12.16
N GLN A 309 -16.22 -11.24 -12.93
CA GLN A 309 -17.36 -10.32 -12.83
C GLN A 309 -17.93 -10.29 -11.42
N SER A 310 -18.25 -11.46 -10.86
CA SER A 310 -18.84 -11.57 -9.52
C SER A 310 -17.92 -10.99 -8.44
N ALA A 311 -16.61 -11.28 -8.52
CA ALA A 311 -15.63 -10.73 -7.60
C ALA A 311 -15.59 -9.19 -7.65
N TYR A 312 -15.61 -8.60 -8.85
CA TYR A 312 -15.61 -7.15 -9.02
C TYR A 312 -16.89 -6.48 -8.54
N TYR A 313 -18.06 -7.05 -8.85
CA TYR A 313 -19.33 -6.48 -8.39
C TYR A 313 -19.44 -6.50 -6.88
N ILE A 314 -19.04 -7.61 -6.26
CA ILE A 314 -19.04 -7.74 -4.81
C ILE A 314 -18.02 -6.79 -4.18
N LEU A 315 -16.82 -6.67 -4.73
CA LEU A 315 -15.81 -5.72 -4.27
C LEU A 315 -16.31 -4.26 -4.36
N GLY A 316 -17.01 -3.92 -5.45
CA GLY A 316 -17.62 -2.61 -5.62
C GLY A 316 -18.67 -2.33 -4.55
N ILE A 317 -19.58 -3.27 -4.29
CA ILE A 317 -20.60 -3.16 -3.24
C ILE A 317 -19.95 -3.05 -1.86
N MET A 318 -18.99 -3.93 -1.57
CA MET A 318 -18.24 -3.95 -0.32
C MET A 318 -17.47 -2.65 -0.09
N THR A 319 -17.04 -1.95 -1.13
CA THR A 319 -16.38 -0.64 -0.97
C THR A 319 -17.41 0.49 -0.82
N ILE A 320 -18.44 0.53 -1.68
CA ILE A 320 -19.41 1.62 -1.72
C ILE A 320 -20.31 1.65 -0.48
N VAL A 321 -20.86 0.51 -0.05
CA VAL A 321 -21.83 0.46 1.05
C VAL A 321 -21.22 1.00 2.36
N PRO A 322 -20.03 0.58 2.81
CA PRO A 322 -19.37 1.16 3.97
C PRO A 322 -19.04 2.65 3.83
N LEU A 323 -18.71 3.15 2.63
CA LEU A 323 -18.51 4.59 2.42
C LEU A 323 -19.81 5.38 2.67
N LEU A 324 -20.93 4.90 2.15
CA LEU A 324 -22.25 5.53 2.33
C LEU A 324 -22.72 5.47 3.78
N ILE A 325 -22.60 4.32 4.44
CA ILE A 325 -22.96 4.17 5.85
C ILE A 325 -22.05 5.02 6.73
N GLY A 326 -20.74 5.00 6.46
CA GLY A 326 -19.77 5.82 7.16
C GLY A 326 -20.08 7.32 7.01
N PHE A 327 -20.46 7.77 5.81
CA PHE A 327 -20.89 9.15 5.57
C PHE A 327 -22.14 9.51 6.38
N PHE A 328 -23.14 8.63 6.39
CA PHE A 328 -24.37 8.82 7.16
C PHE A 328 -24.12 8.99 8.66
N PHE A 329 -23.18 8.22 9.22
CA PHE A 329 -22.82 8.31 10.64
C PHE A 329 -21.80 9.40 10.98
N ALA A 330 -21.19 10.07 9.99
CA ALA A 330 -20.11 11.04 10.21
C ALA A 330 -20.47 12.18 11.19
N ARG A 331 -21.73 12.61 11.20
CA ARG A 331 -22.26 13.63 12.13
C ARG A 331 -23.09 13.06 13.28
N ARG A 332 -23.46 11.78 13.24
CA ARG A 332 -24.38 11.15 14.21
C ARG A 332 -23.64 10.35 15.26
N ASN A 333 -22.73 9.49 14.84
CA ASN A 333 -21.98 8.62 15.72
C ASN A 333 -20.57 8.41 15.16
N THR A 334 -19.61 9.13 15.74
CA THR A 334 -18.21 9.12 15.29
C THR A 334 -17.53 7.77 15.51
N LYS A 335 -17.98 6.95 16.49
CA LYS A 335 -17.51 5.58 16.69
C LYS A 335 -17.92 4.69 15.52
N LEU A 336 -19.20 4.71 15.14
CA LEU A 336 -19.69 3.94 13.98
C LEU A 336 -19.07 4.43 12.67
N HIS A 337 -18.96 5.75 12.47
CA HIS A 337 -18.27 6.34 11.32
C HIS A 337 -16.86 5.75 11.16
N ARG A 338 -16.06 5.73 12.24
CA ARG A 338 -14.70 5.15 12.20
C ARG A 338 -14.72 3.68 11.77
N LYS A 339 -15.60 2.86 12.35
CA LYS A 339 -15.68 1.43 12.03
C LYS A 339 -16.02 1.19 10.55
N TRP A 340 -16.97 1.94 10.00
CA TRP A 340 -17.39 1.81 8.60
C TRP A 340 -16.35 2.37 7.62
N MET A 341 -15.68 3.49 7.94
CA MET A 341 -14.60 4.00 7.09
C MET A 341 -13.39 3.07 7.05
N LEU A 342 -13.08 2.40 8.16
CA LEU A 342 -12.01 1.42 8.16
C LEU A 342 -12.33 0.21 7.25
N ARG A 343 -13.57 -0.30 7.32
CA ARG A 343 -14.04 -1.34 6.39
C ARG A 343 -13.89 -0.92 4.94
N ALA A 344 -14.35 0.28 4.58
CA ALA A 344 -14.25 0.81 3.23
C ALA A 344 -12.81 0.77 2.70
N VAL A 345 -11.85 1.24 3.49
CA VAL A 345 -10.44 1.33 3.07
C VAL A 345 -9.78 -0.05 2.98
N VAL A 346 -10.04 -0.93 3.94
CA VAL A 346 -9.50 -2.29 3.91
C VAL A 346 -10.08 -3.06 2.72
N TYR A 347 -11.37 -2.94 2.44
CA TYR A 347 -11.96 -3.55 1.24
C TYR A 347 -11.40 -2.95 -0.04
N PHE A 348 -11.20 -1.65 -0.11
CA PHE A 348 -10.56 -1.02 -1.27
C PHE A 348 -9.11 -1.51 -1.49
N ALA A 349 -8.36 -1.80 -0.42
CA ALA A 349 -7.01 -2.34 -0.49
C ALA A 349 -6.94 -3.79 -0.99
N THR A 350 -8.06 -4.51 -1.10
CA THR A 350 -8.14 -5.91 -1.59
C THR A 350 -7.42 -6.10 -2.93
N VAL A 351 -7.47 -5.09 -3.82
CA VAL A 351 -6.84 -5.16 -5.14
C VAL A 351 -5.32 -5.33 -5.07
N ILE A 352 -4.68 -4.86 -4.00
CA ILE A 352 -3.23 -4.96 -3.79
C ILE A 352 -2.86 -6.42 -3.53
N SER A 353 -3.51 -7.06 -2.56
CA SER A 353 -3.28 -8.48 -2.26
C SER A 353 -3.75 -9.39 -3.39
N GLY A 354 -4.84 -9.04 -4.06
CA GLY A 354 -5.29 -9.74 -5.26
C GLY A 354 -4.18 -9.80 -6.33
N LYS A 355 -3.46 -8.70 -6.56
CA LYS A 355 -2.32 -8.68 -7.49
C LYS A 355 -1.19 -9.62 -7.07
N LEU A 356 -0.85 -9.68 -5.78
CA LEU A 356 0.17 -10.61 -5.30
C LEU A 356 -0.25 -12.07 -5.51
N ILE A 357 -1.52 -12.38 -5.21
CA ILE A 357 -2.07 -13.73 -5.40
C ILE A 357 -2.09 -14.10 -6.88
N ILE A 358 -2.43 -13.17 -7.79
CA ILE A 358 -2.39 -13.41 -9.24
C ILE A 358 -0.97 -13.74 -9.70
N LEU A 359 0.04 -12.99 -9.25
CA LEU A 359 1.44 -13.25 -9.63
C LEU A 359 1.88 -14.66 -9.22
N ALA A 360 1.54 -15.07 -8.00
CA ALA A 360 1.82 -16.42 -7.51
C ALA A 360 1.00 -17.49 -8.27
N ALA A 361 -0.31 -17.27 -8.43
CA ALA A 361 -1.22 -18.19 -9.08
C ALA A 361 -0.83 -18.44 -10.54
N ASN A 362 -0.47 -17.39 -11.29
CA ASN A 362 -0.01 -17.51 -12.68
C ASN A 362 1.19 -18.45 -12.80
N ARG A 363 2.15 -18.37 -11.86
CA ARG A 363 3.31 -19.27 -11.85
C ARG A 363 2.91 -20.71 -11.52
N ILE A 364 2.00 -20.89 -10.57
CA ILE A 364 1.50 -22.22 -10.17
C ILE A 364 0.79 -22.90 -11.35
N ILE A 365 -0.17 -22.22 -11.99
CA ILE A 365 -0.92 -22.82 -13.11
C ILE A 365 -0.03 -23.11 -14.31
N THR A 366 1.00 -22.29 -14.55
CA THR A 366 2.00 -22.53 -15.60
C THR A 366 2.79 -23.81 -15.35
N ASN A 367 3.12 -24.11 -14.10
CA ASN A 367 3.84 -25.35 -13.77
C ASN A 367 2.93 -26.59 -13.84
N ILE A 368 1.61 -26.42 -13.65
CA ILE A 368 0.63 -27.51 -13.78
C ILE A 368 0.33 -27.81 -15.25
N ASP A 369 0.38 -26.78 -16.11
CA ASP A 369 0.27 -26.90 -17.57
C ASP A 369 -1.05 -27.52 -18.08
N SER A 370 -2.12 -27.39 -17.30
CA SER A 370 -3.43 -28.02 -17.60
C SER A 370 -4.59 -27.02 -17.65
N PHE A 371 -4.32 -25.72 -17.62
CA PHE A 371 -5.35 -24.67 -17.55
C PHE A 371 -5.54 -24.00 -18.91
N TYR A 372 -6.79 -23.65 -19.21
CA TYR A 372 -7.18 -22.96 -20.43
C TYR A 372 -8.23 -21.91 -20.09
N SER A 373 -8.23 -20.78 -20.82
CA SER A 373 -9.35 -19.82 -20.80
C SER A 373 -10.03 -19.78 -22.17
N LEU A 374 -11.29 -19.36 -22.19
CA LEU A 374 -12.06 -19.19 -23.42
C LEU A 374 -11.82 -17.81 -24.01
N TRP A 375 -11.59 -17.77 -25.32
CA TRP A 375 -11.33 -16.54 -26.07
C TRP A 375 -12.17 -16.53 -27.34
N ARG A 376 -12.58 -15.33 -27.78
CA ARG A 376 -13.16 -15.17 -29.11
C ARG A 376 -12.08 -15.07 -30.18
N CYS A 377 -12.39 -15.54 -31.38
CA CYS A 377 -11.46 -15.48 -32.51
C CYS A 377 -11.04 -14.05 -32.89
N ASP A 378 -11.96 -13.08 -32.81
CA ASP A 378 -11.64 -11.67 -33.01
C ASP A 378 -10.76 -11.06 -31.92
N GLU A 379 -10.92 -11.47 -30.66
CA GLU A 379 -10.02 -11.10 -29.57
C GLU A 379 -8.61 -11.65 -29.79
N ILE A 380 -8.50 -12.90 -30.25
CA ILE A 380 -7.20 -13.52 -30.55
C ILE A 380 -6.53 -12.80 -31.72
N LEU A 381 -7.27 -12.50 -32.79
CA LEU A 381 -6.75 -11.74 -33.92
C LEU A 381 -6.26 -10.35 -33.50
N PHE A 382 -6.97 -9.70 -32.58
CA PHE A 382 -6.55 -8.40 -32.03
C PHE A 382 -5.20 -8.47 -31.28
N VAL A 383 -4.93 -9.59 -30.60
CA VAL A 383 -3.65 -9.82 -29.90
C VAL A 383 -2.54 -10.22 -30.89
N LEU A 384 -2.77 -11.23 -31.73
CA LEU A 384 -1.76 -11.77 -32.64
C LEU A 384 -1.43 -10.83 -33.81
N ARG A 385 -2.36 -9.95 -34.21
CA ARG A 385 -2.24 -9.04 -35.36
C ARG A 385 -1.92 -9.72 -36.70
N SER A 386 -2.03 -11.05 -36.79
CA SER A 386 -1.75 -11.84 -37.99
C SER A 386 -2.81 -12.91 -38.19
N VAL A 387 -3.41 -12.93 -39.38
CA VAL A 387 -4.40 -13.94 -39.80
C VAL A 387 -3.72 -15.30 -40.01
N GLU A 388 -2.49 -15.31 -40.52
CA GLU A 388 -1.71 -16.53 -40.74
C GLU A 388 -1.43 -17.24 -39.42
N GLN A 389 -1.01 -16.49 -38.39
CA GLN A 389 -0.79 -17.04 -37.05
C GLN A 389 -2.10 -17.51 -36.41
N LEU A 390 -3.20 -16.78 -36.59
CA LEU A 390 -4.51 -17.18 -36.09
C LEU A 390 -4.95 -18.52 -36.68
N VAL A 391 -4.89 -18.69 -38.00
CA VAL A 391 -5.31 -19.93 -38.67
C VAL A 391 -4.36 -21.09 -38.34
N GLY A 392 -3.06 -20.81 -38.21
CA GLY A 392 -2.05 -21.81 -37.86
C GLY A 392 -2.21 -22.34 -36.43
N GLN A 393 -2.48 -21.47 -35.45
CA GLN A 393 -2.59 -21.86 -34.04
C GLN A 393 -4.02 -22.26 -33.63
N TYR A 394 -5.03 -21.64 -34.24
CA TYR A 394 -6.45 -21.83 -33.93
C TYR A 394 -7.27 -22.05 -35.21
N PRO A 395 -7.12 -23.19 -35.90
CA PRO A 395 -7.81 -23.46 -37.17
C PRO A 395 -9.34 -23.41 -37.06
N GLN A 396 -9.86 -23.63 -35.84
CA GLN A 396 -11.28 -23.52 -35.46
C GLN A 396 -11.87 -22.13 -35.76
N CYS A 397 -11.04 -21.08 -35.72
CA CYS A 397 -11.44 -19.71 -36.05
C CYS A 397 -11.65 -19.49 -37.55
N SER A 398 -10.99 -20.28 -38.40
CA SER A 398 -11.18 -20.23 -39.86
C SER A 398 -12.37 -21.10 -40.29
N THR A 399 -12.49 -22.30 -39.72
CA THR A 399 -13.53 -23.27 -40.11
C THR A 399 -14.93 -22.83 -39.71
N SER A 400 -15.09 -22.10 -38.60
CA SER A 400 -16.39 -21.58 -38.17
C SER A 400 -16.88 -20.41 -39.03
N GLY A 401 -15.97 -19.60 -39.58
CA GLY A 401 -16.29 -18.37 -40.32
C GLY A 401 -16.93 -17.26 -39.48
N ASP A 402 -17.17 -17.48 -38.19
CA ASP A 402 -17.76 -16.51 -37.25
C ASP A 402 -16.65 -15.91 -36.37
N PRO A 403 -16.37 -14.59 -36.46
CA PRO A 403 -15.36 -13.93 -35.63
C PRO A 403 -15.67 -13.99 -34.13
N SER A 404 -16.92 -14.22 -33.76
CA SER A 404 -17.36 -14.35 -32.37
C SER A 404 -17.30 -15.78 -31.82
N PHE A 405 -16.84 -16.74 -32.63
CA PHE A 405 -16.63 -18.12 -32.20
C PHE A 405 -15.59 -18.18 -31.07
N HIS A 406 -15.83 -19.06 -30.10
CA HIS A 406 -14.97 -19.19 -28.92
C HIS A 406 -14.06 -20.41 -29.05
N VAL A 407 -12.79 -20.23 -28.71
CA VAL A 407 -11.76 -21.26 -28.70
C VAL A 407 -11.04 -21.27 -27.36
N ALA A 408 -10.52 -22.43 -26.96
CA ALA A 408 -9.75 -22.57 -25.74
C ALA A 408 -8.29 -22.17 -26.00
N VAL A 409 -7.76 -21.26 -25.19
CA VAL A 409 -6.38 -20.77 -25.23
C VAL A 409 -5.65 -21.24 -23.99
N HIS A 410 -4.51 -21.86 -24.17
CA HIS A 410 -3.70 -22.38 -23.08
C HIS A 410 -3.21 -21.27 -22.14
N ALA A 411 -3.34 -21.50 -20.82
CA ALA A 411 -3.10 -20.52 -19.77
C ALA A 411 -1.70 -20.72 -19.17
N SER A 412 -0.68 -20.11 -19.77
CA SER A 412 0.72 -20.29 -19.38
C SER A 412 1.55 -19.03 -19.60
N LEU A 413 2.42 -18.71 -18.64
CA LEU A 413 3.38 -17.62 -18.75
C LEU A 413 4.40 -17.84 -19.88
N ASN A 414 4.58 -19.08 -20.33
CA ASN A 414 5.50 -19.42 -21.42
C ASN A 414 4.83 -19.33 -22.82
N GLY A 415 3.52 -19.03 -22.88
CA GLY A 415 2.74 -19.01 -24.12
C GLY A 415 2.67 -17.65 -24.82
N GLY A 416 3.69 -16.79 -24.65
CA GLY A 416 3.71 -15.43 -25.18
C GLY A 416 2.62 -14.52 -24.59
N GLU A 417 2.28 -13.44 -25.31
CA GLU A 417 1.25 -12.47 -24.85
C GLU A 417 -0.12 -13.11 -24.62
N LEU A 418 -0.52 -13.99 -25.54
CA LEU A 418 -1.81 -14.65 -25.50
C LEU A 418 -1.90 -15.66 -24.34
N GLY A 419 -0.83 -16.44 -24.10
CA GLY A 419 -0.74 -17.35 -22.96
C GLY A 419 -0.71 -16.61 -21.62
N TYR A 420 0.04 -15.51 -21.52
CA TYR A 420 0.08 -14.65 -20.33
C TYR A 420 -1.28 -14.03 -20.02
N ALA A 421 -1.98 -13.53 -21.04
CA ALA A 421 -3.32 -12.99 -20.88
C ALA A 421 -4.31 -14.08 -20.45
N SER A 422 -4.23 -15.27 -21.05
CA SER A 422 -5.03 -16.43 -20.66
C SER A 422 -4.79 -16.86 -19.21
N ALA A 423 -3.53 -16.94 -18.78
CA ALA A 423 -3.16 -17.21 -17.38
C ALA A 423 -3.77 -16.17 -16.43
N SER A 424 -3.67 -14.90 -16.79
CA SER A 424 -4.26 -13.82 -16.01
C SER A 424 -5.79 -13.92 -15.96
N ARG A 425 -6.48 -14.29 -17.05
CA ARG A 425 -7.94 -14.47 -17.06
C ARG A 425 -8.41 -15.52 -16.05
N VAL A 426 -7.81 -16.72 -16.11
CA VAL A 426 -8.18 -17.86 -15.24
C VAL A 426 -7.97 -17.55 -13.76
N THR A 427 -6.86 -16.90 -13.41
CA THR A 427 -6.48 -16.71 -12.00
C THR A 427 -7.14 -15.51 -11.34
N HIS A 428 -7.53 -14.50 -12.12
CA HIS A 428 -7.89 -13.18 -11.59
C HIS A 428 -9.13 -13.19 -10.69
N GLY A 429 -10.20 -13.87 -11.10
CA GLY A 429 -11.43 -13.96 -10.30
C GLY A 429 -11.20 -14.66 -8.96
N MET A 430 -10.53 -15.82 -8.99
CA MET A 430 -10.18 -16.57 -7.78
C MET A 430 -9.31 -15.74 -6.83
N ALA A 431 -8.29 -15.07 -7.36
CA ALA A 431 -7.38 -14.28 -6.55
C ALA A 431 -8.09 -13.10 -5.86
N LEU A 432 -9.03 -12.44 -6.53
CA LEU A 432 -9.83 -11.38 -5.92
C LEU A 432 -10.75 -11.91 -4.82
N TRP A 433 -11.37 -13.08 -5.02
CA TRP A 433 -12.20 -13.70 -3.98
C TRP A 433 -11.41 -14.08 -2.73
N VAL A 434 -10.25 -14.72 -2.91
CA VAL A 434 -9.36 -15.08 -1.80
C VAL A 434 -8.89 -13.82 -1.08
N ALA A 435 -8.46 -12.79 -1.83
CA ALA A 435 -8.08 -11.51 -1.25
C ALA A 435 -9.24 -10.88 -0.46
N ALA A 436 -10.45 -10.85 -1.02
CA ALA A 436 -11.62 -10.26 -0.37
C ALA A 436 -11.92 -10.96 0.97
N LEU A 437 -11.86 -12.30 1.01
CA LEU A 437 -12.07 -13.07 2.23
C LEU A 437 -11.03 -12.73 3.31
N ILE A 438 -9.75 -12.64 2.94
CA ILE A 438 -8.67 -12.24 3.86
C ILE A 438 -8.96 -10.86 4.45
N HIS A 439 -9.43 -9.91 3.63
CA HIS A 439 -9.71 -8.54 4.07
C HIS A 439 -10.96 -8.44 4.95
N VAL A 440 -12.01 -9.22 4.66
CA VAL A 440 -13.22 -9.32 5.50
C VAL A 440 -12.88 -9.88 6.86
N VAL A 441 -12.19 -11.02 6.92
CA VAL A 441 -11.80 -11.62 8.19
C VAL A 441 -10.84 -10.71 8.94
N GLY A 442 -9.85 -10.15 8.24
CA GLY A 442 -8.84 -9.26 8.81
C GLY A 442 -9.42 -8.00 9.43
N VAL A 443 -10.34 -7.31 8.74
CA VAL A 443 -10.93 -6.07 9.28
C VAL A 443 -11.84 -6.32 10.47
N GLU A 444 -12.64 -7.40 10.47
CA GLU A 444 -13.50 -7.72 11.59
C GLU A 444 -12.70 -8.19 12.81
N ALA A 445 -11.66 -8.98 12.60
CA ALA A 445 -10.72 -9.36 13.65
C ALA A 445 -10.04 -8.13 14.25
N TYR A 446 -9.54 -7.22 13.41
CA TYR A 446 -8.93 -5.96 13.85
C TYR A 446 -9.93 -5.10 14.63
N LEU A 447 -11.16 -4.94 14.14
CA LEU A 447 -12.18 -4.13 14.81
C LEU A 447 -12.52 -4.70 16.19
N ARG A 448 -12.75 -6.01 16.30
CA ARG A 448 -13.00 -6.70 17.59
C ARG A 448 -11.84 -6.54 18.56
N TYR A 449 -10.61 -6.69 18.07
CA TYR A 449 -9.42 -6.50 18.89
C TYR A 449 -9.29 -5.05 19.38
N SER A 450 -9.50 -4.09 18.47
CA SER A 450 -9.43 -2.67 18.79
C SER A 450 -10.54 -2.24 19.76
N GLU A 451 -11.72 -2.86 19.71
CA GLU A 451 -12.83 -2.58 20.64
C GLU A 451 -12.51 -3.06 22.05
N LYS A 452 -11.95 -4.26 22.20
CA LYS A 452 -11.49 -4.76 23.51
C LYS A 452 -10.39 -3.89 24.12
N ALA A 453 -9.59 -3.23 23.27
CA ALA A 453 -8.56 -2.30 23.69
C ALA A 453 -9.05 -0.84 23.84
N ASN A 454 -10.29 -0.53 23.44
CA ASN A 454 -10.86 0.81 23.57
C ASN A 454 -11.60 0.92 24.91
N TYR A 455 -10.88 1.44 25.89
CA TYR A 455 -11.36 1.89 27.19
C TYR A 455 -12.45 2.97 27.04
N GLU A 456 -13.48 2.96 27.87
CA GLU A 456 -14.47 4.04 27.89
C GLU A 456 -13.81 5.33 28.36
N ARG A 457 -14.17 6.44 27.71
CA ARG A 457 -13.59 7.76 27.98
C ARG A 457 -14.51 8.48 28.96
N HIS A 458 -14.28 8.30 30.26
CA HIS A 458 -14.79 9.19 31.29
C HIS A 458 -13.70 10.21 31.66
N ASN A 459 -14.00 11.50 31.48
CA ASN A 459 -13.14 12.64 31.84
C ASN A 459 -11.63 12.44 31.67
N PHE A 460 -11.07 12.80 30.51
CA PHE A 460 -9.62 12.82 30.18
C PHE A 460 -8.79 11.54 30.44
N ALA A 461 -9.29 10.55 31.18
CA ALA A 461 -8.68 9.25 31.44
C ALA A 461 -9.40 8.13 30.65
N LEU A 462 -8.67 7.05 30.42
CA LEU A 462 -9.14 5.84 29.73
C LEU A 462 -9.42 4.79 30.82
N GLU A 463 -10.69 4.39 30.99
CA GLU A 463 -11.09 3.41 32.02
C GLU A 463 -11.58 2.08 31.42
N PRO A 464 -11.32 0.95 32.10
CA PRO A 464 -11.76 -0.39 31.66
C PRO A 464 -13.24 -0.46 31.33
N GLN A 465 -13.62 -1.35 30.41
CA GLN A 465 -15.02 -1.47 29.94
C GLN A 465 -15.98 -1.95 31.06
N ASP A 466 -15.42 -2.50 32.14
CA ASP A 466 -16.06 -2.93 33.37
C ASP A 466 -16.00 -1.87 34.49
N PHE A 467 -15.52 -0.67 34.20
CA PHE A 467 -15.49 0.43 35.17
C PHE A 467 -16.91 0.90 35.48
N ASP A 468 -17.30 0.74 36.73
CA ASP A 468 -18.54 1.26 37.27
C ASP A 468 -18.18 2.40 38.25
N PRO A 469 -18.46 3.67 37.91
CA PRO A 469 -18.06 4.81 38.74
C PRO A 469 -18.65 4.73 40.16
N VAL A 470 -19.77 4.02 40.35
CA VAL A 470 -20.40 3.85 41.67
C VAL A 470 -19.72 2.76 42.49
N LYS A 471 -19.22 1.70 41.86
CA LYS A 471 -18.49 0.62 42.55
C LYS A 471 -17.03 0.97 42.81
N ASP A 472 -16.39 1.62 41.86
CA ASP A 472 -14.94 1.75 41.84
C ASP A 472 -14.47 3.04 42.52
N GLU A 473 -15.27 4.12 42.58
CA GLU A 473 -14.94 5.28 43.45
C GLU A 473 -14.98 4.91 44.94
N PHE A 474 -15.81 3.94 45.34
CA PHE A 474 -15.89 3.47 46.73
C PHE A 474 -14.62 2.76 47.20
N HIS A 475 -13.86 2.16 46.28
CA HIS A 475 -12.59 1.50 46.60
C HIS A 475 -11.43 2.47 46.85
N PHE A 476 -11.54 3.73 46.45
CA PHE A 476 -10.50 4.75 46.62
C PHE A 476 -10.74 5.72 47.78
N ARG A 477 -11.85 5.58 48.54
CA ARG A 477 -12.20 6.45 49.69
C ARG A 477 -11.97 5.85 51.08
N HIS A 478 -11.08 4.86 51.22
CA HIS A 478 -10.70 4.31 52.53
C HIS A 478 -9.21 4.33 52.79
#